data_AF-A0A2V9YGZ1-F1
#
_entry.id   AF-A0A2V9YGZ1-F1
#
_cell.length_a   1.000
_cell.length_b   1.000
_cell.length_c   1.000
_cell.angle_alpha   90.00
_cell.angle_beta   90.00
_cell.angle_gamma   90.00
#
_symmetry.space_group_name_H-M   'P 1'
#
loop_
_entity.id
_entity.type
_entity.pdbx_description
1 polymer ?
#
loop_
_entity_poly.entity_id
_entity_poly.type
_entity_poly.pdbx_seq_one_letter_code
_entity_poly.pdbx_strand_id
1 'polypeptide(L)'
;MAMNKRVASLTVIVLLFALLAWADKKFSFNNNSNLNPAAAGSVNVGTDRNGNNSFDVHVYHLSDPGQLTPARSVYVIWAQENGKPAQNLGKLTVNRDLEGSFHGISPAKHFELFITAEDSDKAETPSNMELLRTKISH
;
A
#
# COMPACT_ATOMS: atom_id res chain seq x y z
N MET A 1 10.73 50.92 16.22
CA MET A 1 10.62 49.64 16.97
C MET A 1 11.66 48.70 16.40
N ALA A 2 12.86 48.66 16.99
CA ALA A 2 13.98 47.87 16.46
C ALA A 2 13.82 46.42 16.92
N MET A 3 13.34 45.56 16.02
CA MET A 3 13.32 44.12 16.27
C MET A 3 14.77 43.64 16.37
N ASN A 4 15.12 43.13 17.54
CA ASN A 4 16.40 42.58 17.89
C ASN A 4 16.74 41.44 16.93
N LYS A 5 17.80 41.61 16.12
CA LYS A 5 18.23 40.65 15.08
C LYS A 5 18.34 39.21 15.59
N ARG A 6 18.63 39.02 16.89
CA ARG A 6 18.65 37.71 17.57
C ARG A 6 17.26 37.08 17.71
N VAL A 7 16.24 37.87 18.04
CA VAL A 7 14.85 37.40 18.13
C VAL A 7 14.32 37.06 16.74
N ALA A 8 14.58 37.91 15.74
CA ALA A 8 14.22 37.62 14.35
C ALA A 8 14.89 36.34 13.82
N SER A 9 16.18 36.12 14.11
CA SER A 9 16.88 34.88 13.73
C SER A 9 16.34 33.64 14.44
N LEU A 10 15.93 33.74 15.72
CA LEU A 10 15.32 32.63 16.45
C LEU A 10 13.94 32.27 15.91
N THR A 11 13.12 33.24 15.51
CA THR A 11 11.79 32.97 14.93
C THR A 11 11.88 32.27 13.57
N VAL A 12 12.86 32.64 12.73
CA VAL A 12 13.08 32.00 11.43
C VAL A 12 13.53 30.53 11.58
N ILE A 13 14.36 30.21 12.57
CA ILE A 13 14.81 28.83 12.82
C ILE A 13 13.65 27.95 13.31
N VAL A 14 12.78 28.47 14.18
CA VAL A 14 11.58 27.72 14.66
C VAL A 14 10.57 27.48 13.53
N LEU A 15 10.39 28.45 12.63
CA LEU A 15 9.53 28.29 11.44
C LEU A 15 10.10 27.30 10.41
N LEU A 16 11.42 27.20 10.28
CA LEU A 16 12.08 26.21 9.41
C LEU A 16 11.99 24.77 9.93
N PHE A 17 11.86 24.57 11.25
CA PHE A 17 11.67 23.24 11.85
C PHE A 17 10.22 22.72 11.83
N ALA A 18 9.23 23.59 11.60
CA ALA A 18 7.81 23.20 11.58
C ALA A 18 7.36 22.49 10.28
N LEU A 19 8.27 22.31 9.30
CA LEU A 19 7.99 21.64 8.02
C LEU A 19 8.50 20.19 7.97
N LEU A 20 9.02 19.64 9.07
CA LEU A 20 9.61 18.31 9.07
C LEU A 20 8.68 17.28 9.71
N ALA A 21 8.37 16.27 8.90
CA ALA A 21 7.92 14.92 9.24
C ALA A 21 6.40 14.65 9.27
N TRP A 22 5.79 14.60 8.09
CA TRP A 22 4.92 13.44 7.82
C TRP A 22 5.85 12.32 7.34
N ALA A 23 6.25 11.46 8.27
CA ALA A 23 7.06 10.29 7.94
C ALA A 23 6.12 9.15 7.55
N ASP A 24 6.11 8.79 6.26
CA ASP A 24 5.35 7.63 5.80
C ASP A 24 5.95 6.35 6.40
N LYS A 25 5.10 5.47 6.96
CA LYS A 25 5.53 4.15 7.44
C LYS A 25 5.58 3.17 6.28
N LYS A 26 6.72 2.51 6.10
CA LYS A 26 6.89 1.47 5.06
C LYS A 26 6.69 0.08 5.65
N PHE A 27 5.88 -0.74 4.99
CA PHE A 27 5.63 -2.14 5.31
C PHE A 27 6.04 -3.01 4.12
N SER A 28 6.71 -4.13 4.35
CA SER A 28 7.02 -5.10 3.29
C SER A 28 5.94 -6.16 3.20
N PHE A 29 5.69 -6.66 1.99
CA PHE A 29 4.86 -7.85 1.81
C PHE A 29 5.63 -9.12 2.18
N ASN A 30 4.94 -10.06 2.81
CA ASN A 30 5.35 -11.45 2.89
C ASN A 30 4.82 -12.18 1.66
N ASN A 31 5.66 -13.01 1.04
CA ASN A 31 5.24 -13.89 -0.03
C ASN A 31 4.68 -15.19 0.56
N ASN A 32 3.41 -15.45 0.28
CA ASN A 32 2.65 -16.59 0.80
C ASN A 32 2.44 -17.68 -0.25
N SER A 33 3.11 -17.60 -1.40
CA SER A 33 2.84 -18.47 -2.56
C SER A 33 4.09 -19.02 -3.22
N ASN A 34 4.03 -20.30 -3.57
CA ASN A 34 5.03 -20.94 -4.42
C ASN A 34 4.80 -20.69 -5.91
N LEU A 35 3.67 -20.06 -6.29
CA LEU A 35 3.33 -19.79 -7.70
C LEU A 35 4.22 -18.71 -8.31
N ASN A 36 4.72 -17.80 -7.47
CA ASN A 36 5.70 -16.80 -7.87
C ASN A 36 6.65 -16.49 -6.71
N PRO A 37 7.70 -17.31 -6.51
CA PRO A 37 8.61 -17.17 -5.36
C PRO A 37 9.41 -15.86 -5.36
N ALA A 38 9.58 -15.23 -6.52
CA ALA A 38 10.34 -13.99 -6.66
C ALA A 38 9.48 -12.74 -6.41
N ALA A 39 8.15 -12.88 -6.42
CA ALA A 39 7.23 -11.78 -6.17
C ALA A 39 7.49 -11.16 -4.81
N ALA A 40 7.54 -9.85 -4.80
CA ALA A 40 7.70 -9.08 -3.58
C ALA A 40 7.08 -7.69 -3.76
N GLY A 41 7.00 -6.95 -2.67
CA GLY A 41 6.35 -5.66 -2.68
C GLY A 41 6.56 -4.88 -1.39
N SER A 42 6.11 -3.63 -1.41
CA SER A 42 6.01 -2.79 -0.22
C SER A 42 4.79 -1.89 -0.26
N VAL A 43 4.35 -1.46 0.91
CA VAL A 43 3.28 -0.50 1.11
C VAL A 43 3.84 0.69 1.88
N ASN A 44 3.78 1.88 1.29
CA ASN A 44 4.05 3.11 2.01
C ASN A 44 2.71 3.63 2.55
N VAL A 45 2.63 3.90 3.85
CA VAL A 45 1.41 4.36 4.51
C VAL A 45 1.64 5.74 5.07
N GLY A 46 0.86 6.69 4.57
CA GLY A 46 0.82 8.07 5.03
C GLY A 46 -0.55 8.42 5.62
N THR A 47 -0.76 9.71 5.82
CA THR A 47 -2.05 10.27 6.28
C THR A 47 -2.53 11.31 5.27
N ASP A 48 -3.78 11.17 4.81
CA ASP A 48 -4.40 12.15 3.94
C ASP A 48 -4.82 13.41 4.72
N ARG A 49 -5.30 14.43 4.00
CA ARG A 49 -5.74 15.71 4.61
C ARG A 49 -6.94 15.56 5.56
N ASN A 50 -7.65 14.43 5.48
CA ASN A 50 -8.84 14.12 6.28
C ASN A 50 -8.51 13.19 7.47
N GLY A 51 -7.25 12.81 7.66
CA GLY A 51 -6.83 11.91 8.75
C GLY A 51 -7.00 10.41 8.44
N ASN A 52 -7.38 10.06 7.20
CA ASN A 52 -7.43 8.68 6.74
C ASN A 52 -6.04 8.18 6.39
N ASN A 53 -5.86 6.88 6.45
CA ASN A 53 -4.62 6.26 6.00
C ASN A 53 -4.62 6.25 4.47
N SER A 54 -3.63 6.92 3.86
CA SER A 54 -3.33 6.75 2.44
C SER A 54 -2.26 5.69 2.31
N PHE A 55 -2.37 4.81 1.30
CA PHE A 55 -1.37 3.79 1.08
C PHE A 55 -1.02 3.63 -0.40
N ASP A 56 0.28 3.58 -0.64
CA ASP A 56 0.89 3.36 -1.95
C ASP A 56 1.52 1.97 -1.96
N VAL A 57 0.89 1.07 -2.70
CA VAL A 57 1.34 -0.30 -2.92
C VAL A 57 2.26 -0.31 -4.13
N HIS A 58 3.43 -0.93 -3.99
CA HIS A 58 4.34 -1.24 -5.08
C HIS A 58 4.68 -2.73 -5.04
N VAL A 59 4.58 -3.40 -6.18
CA VAL A 59 5.00 -4.80 -6.35
C VAL A 59 6.06 -4.89 -7.44
N TYR A 60 6.92 -5.90 -7.31
CA TYR A 60 8.03 -6.18 -8.21
C TYR A 60 8.19 -7.70 -8.37
N HIS A 61 8.66 -8.09 -9.56
CA HIS A 61 8.75 -9.49 -10.00
C HIS A 61 7.41 -10.25 -9.91
N LEU A 62 6.29 -9.55 -9.97
CA LEU A 62 4.98 -10.18 -10.03
C LEU A 62 4.70 -10.56 -11.49
N SER A 63 4.62 -11.85 -11.80
CA SER A 63 4.34 -12.39 -13.13
C SER A 63 2.99 -11.90 -13.64
N ASP A 64 2.77 -11.95 -14.95
CA ASP A 64 1.44 -11.73 -15.51
C ASP A 64 0.44 -12.77 -14.95
N PRO A 65 -0.79 -12.40 -14.55
CA PRO A 65 -1.76 -13.34 -13.98
C PRO A 65 -2.14 -14.47 -14.94
N GLY A 66 -2.09 -14.24 -16.26
CA GLY A 66 -2.34 -15.24 -17.28
C GLY A 66 -1.22 -16.28 -17.43
N GLN A 67 -0.05 -16.02 -16.84
CA GLN A 67 1.09 -16.96 -16.82
C GLN A 67 1.12 -17.84 -15.56
N LEU A 68 0.24 -17.61 -14.59
CA LEU A 68 0.12 -18.47 -13.42
C LEU A 68 -0.45 -19.84 -13.80
N THR A 69 -0.27 -20.83 -12.91
CA THR A 69 -0.90 -22.15 -13.02
C THR A 69 -1.70 -22.45 -11.75
N PRO A 70 -3.06 -22.47 -11.81
CA PRO A 70 -3.88 -22.16 -12.98
C PRO A 70 -3.79 -20.67 -13.38
N ALA A 71 -4.05 -20.38 -14.66
CA ALA A 71 -4.04 -19.01 -15.17
C ALA A 71 -5.25 -18.21 -14.64
N ARG A 72 -5.06 -16.91 -14.45
CA ARG A 72 -6.08 -15.96 -13.99
C ARG A 72 -6.11 -14.71 -14.85
N SER A 73 -7.16 -13.90 -14.70
CA SER A 73 -7.36 -12.72 -15.54
C SER A 73 -6.68 -11.47 -14.97
N VAL A 74 -6.72 -11.29 -13.66
CA VAL A 74 -6.31 -10.04 -13.00
C VAL A 74 -5.71 -10.29 -11.62
N TYR A 75 -4.94 -9.32 -11.12
CA TYR A 75 -4.67 -9.22 -9.69
C TYR A 75 -5.65 -8.27 -9.03
N VAL A 76 -6.12 -8.63 -7.84
CA VAL A 76 -6.97 -7.80 -7.00
C VAL A 76 -6.29 -7.55 -5.67
N ILE A 77 -6.28 -6.29 -5.23
CA ILE A 77 -5.85 -5.91 -3.89
C ILE A 77 -7.06 -5.94 -2.96
N TRP A 78 -6.88 -6.58 -1.81
CA TRP A 78 -7.88 -6.70 -0.77
C TRP A 78 -7.42 -6.02 0.50
N ALA A 79 -8.37 -5.39 1.21
CA ALA A 79 -8.20 -4.96 2.58
C ALA A 79 -9.11 -5.77 3.52
N GLN A 80 -8.58 -6.23 4.64
CA GLN A 80 -9.37 -6.96 5.62
C GLN A 80 -9.05 -6.50 7.05
N GLU A 81 -10.04 -5.91 7.71
CA GLU A 81 -9.98 -5.67 9.15
C GLU A 81 -10.24 -6.98 9.92
N ASN A 82 -9.72 -7.08 11.14
CA ASN A 82 -9.92 -8.26 11.96
C ASN A 82 -11.41 -8.53 12.22
N GLY A 83 -11.85 -9.76 11.94
CA GLY A 83 -13.25 -10.17 12.11
C GLY A 83 -14.23 -9.60 11.08
N LYS A 84 -13.76 -8.89 10.04
CA LYS A 84 -14.60 -8.40 8.94
C LYS A 84 -14.31 -9.17 7.63
N PRO A 85 -15.28 -9.20 6.69
CA PRO A 85 -15.03 -9.68 5.34
C PRO A 85 -13.93 -8.87 4.64
N ALA A 86 -13.19 -9.52 3.75
CA ALA A 86 -12.25 -8.83 2.87
C ALA A 86 -13.00 -7.92 1.89
N GLN A 87 -12.50 -6.71 1.68
CA GLN A 87 -13.03 -5.72 0.76
C GLN A 87 -12.12 -5.62 -0.46
N ASN A 88 -12.72 -5.73 -1.64
CA ASN A 88 -12.03 -5.52 -2.91
C ASN A 88 -11.70 -4.03 -3.06
N LEU A 89 -10.41 -3.69 -3.12
CA LEU A 89 -9.94 -2.32 -3.34
C LEU A 89 -9.76 -1.99 -4.82
N GLY A 90 -9.68 -3.01 -5.66
CA GLY A 90 -9.60 -2.89 -7.11
C GLY A 90 -8.44 -3.65 -7.72
N LYS A 91 -8.31 -3.48 -9.03
CA LYS A 91 -7.33 -4.15 -9.86
C LYS A 91 -5.92 -3.59 -9.65
N LEU A 92 -4.95 -4.48 -9.45
CA LEU A 92 -3.53 -4.19 -9.56
C LEU A 92 -3.06 -4.56 -10.97
N THR A 93 -2.66 -3.56 -11.75
CA THR A 93 -2.12 -3.80 -13.09
C THR A 93 -0.60 -3.93 -13.00
N VAL A 94 -0.08 -4.99 -13.60
CA VAL A 94 1.35 -5.24 -13.70
C VAL A 94 1.81 -4.92 -15.13
N ASN A 95 2.95 -4.25 -15.25
CA ASN A 95 3.54 -3.88 -16.53
C ASN A 95 4.47 -4.99 -17.07
N ARG A 96 5.12 -4.74 -18.21
CA ARG A 96 6.03 -5.70 -18.84
C ARG A 96 7.31 -5.97 -18.04
N ASP A 97 7.64 -5.10 -17.10
CA ASP A 97 8.81 -5.21 -16.22
C ASP A 97 8.47 -5.96 -14.92
N LEU A 98 7.28 -6.57 -14.85
CA LEU A 98 6.78 -7.31 -13.68
C LEU A 98 6.57 -6.41 -12.45
N GLU A 99 6.32 -5.12 -12.68
CA GLU A 99 6.07 -4.12 -11.66
C GLU A 99 4.62 -3.63 -11.71
N GLY A 100 4.08 -3.29 -10.54
CA GLY A 100 2.73 -2.75 -10.42
C GLY A 100 2.62 -1.77 -9.28
N SER A 101 1.70 -0.82 -9.41
CA SER A 101 1.42 0.17 -8.36
C SER A 101 -0.08 0.35 -8.16
N PHE A 102 -0.48 0.60 -6.92
CA PHE A 102 -1.85 0.91 -6.58
C PHE A 102 -1.89 1.93 -5.44
N HIS A 103 -2.79 2.91 -5.57
CA HIS A 103 -3.04 3.90 -4.54
C HIS A 103 -4.42 3.69 -3.94
N GLY A 104 -4.52 3.71 -2.61
CA GLY A 104 -5.79 3.60 -1.90
C GLY A 104 -5.85 4.46 -0.65
N ILE A 105 -7.07 4.63 -0.15
CA ILE A 105 -7.36 5.32 1.10
C ILE A 105 -8.25 4.45 1.97
N SER A 106 -8.04 4.45 3.29
CA SER A 106 -8.88 3.74 4.24
C SER A 106 -8.96 4.47 5.57
N PRO A 107 -10.15 4.57 6.19
CA PRO A 107 -10.26 5.06 7.56
C PRO A 107 -9.75 4.04 8.60
N ALA A 108 -9.59 2.76 8.22
CA ALA A 108 -9.18 1.70 9.12
C ALA A 108 -7.72 1.86 9.56
N LYS A 109 -7.46 1.78 10.87
CA LYS A 109 -6.12 1.90 11.46
C LYS A 109 -5.32 0.59 11.47
N HIS A 110 -6.04 -0.54 11.51
CA HIS A 110 -5.48 -1.88 11.53
C HIS A 110 -6.21 -2.78 10.54
N PHE A 111 -5.49 -3.26 9.54
CA PHE A 111 -6.03 -4.14 8.51
C PHE A 111 -4.89 -4.90 7.85
N GLU A 112 -5.23 -6.01 7.21
CA GLU A 112 -4.33 -6.74 6.34
C GLU A 112 -4.56 -6.30 4.90
N LEU A 113 -3.47 -6.04 4.19
CA LEU A 113 -3.47 -5.89 2.73
C LEU A 113 -2.93 -7.17 2.12
N PHE A 114 -3.61 -7.68 1.12
CA PHE A 114 -3.14 -8.86 0.40
C PHE A 114 -3.58 -8.82 -1.07
N ILE A 115 -2.85 -9.56 -1.89
CA ILE A 115 -3.05 -9.63 -3.34
C ILE A 115 -3.38 -11.06 -3.71
N THR A 116 -4.46 -11.21 -4.49
CA THR A 116 -4.85 -12.50 -5.06
C THR A 116 -4.93 -12.42 -6.58
N ALA A 117 -4.77 -13.57 -7.24
CA ALA A 117 -5.04 -13.72 -8.66
C ALA A 117 -6.51 -14.16 -8.86
N GLU A 118 -7.28 -13.38 -9.62
CA GLU A 118 -8.73 -13.53 -9.77
C GLU A 118 -9.15 -13.63 -11.24
N ASP A 119 -10.35 -14.17 -11.48
CA ASP A 119 -10.95 -14.24 -12.81
C ASP A 119 -11.59 -12.89 -13.24
N SER A 120 -11.89 -12.01 -12.28
CA SER A 120 -12.57 -10.72 -12.47
C SER A 120 -12.09 -9.68 -11.48
N ASP A 121 -11.97 -8.43 -11.91
CA ASP A 121 -11.63 -7.29 -11.02
C ASP A 121 -12.79 -6.92 -10.09
N LYS A 122 -13.98 -7.47 -10.33
CA LYS A 122 -15.19 -7.33 -9.51
C LYS A 122 -15.44 -8.53 -8.61
N ALA A 123 -14.43 -9.36 -8.33
CA ALA A 123 -14.57 -10.46 -7.38
C ALA A 123 -15.13 -9.94 -6.04
N GLU A 124 -16.16 -10.62 -5.51
CA GLU A 124 -16.81 -10.25 -4.25
C GLU A 124 -16.11 -10.86 -3.04
N THR A 125 -15.44 -11.99 -3.25
CA THR A 125 -14.64 -12.70 -2.25
C THR A 125 -13.30 -13.11 -2.84
N PRO A 126 -12.20 -13.05 -2.08
CA PRO A 126 -10.89 -13.48 -2.56
C PRO A 126 -10.88 -14.99 -2.84
N SER A 127 -10.22 -15.38 -3.92
CA SER A 127 -9.87 -16.76 -4.19
C SER A 127 -8.79 -17.26 -3.23
N ASN A 128 -8.48 -18.55 -3.32
CA ASN A 128 -7.38 -19.18 -2.59
C ASN A 128 -5.99 -18.90 -3.20
N MET A 129 -5.91 -18.16 -4.31
CA MET A 129 -4.65 -17.84 -4.98
C MET A 129 -4.08 -16.53 -4.45
N GLU A 130 -3.74 -16.52 -3.17
CA GLU A 130 -3.01 -15.43 -2.54
C GLU A 130 -1.53 -15.47 -2.90
N LEU A 131 -0.94 -14.31 -3.17
CA LEU A 131 0.47 -14.15 -3.53
C LEU A 131 1.24 -13.43 -2.43
N LEU A 132 0.76 -12.24 -2.05
CA LEU A 132 1.44 -11.33 -1.15
C LEU A 132 0.49 -10.91 -0.03
N ARG A 133 0.97 -10.84 1.21
CA ARG A 133 0.23 -10.33 2.37
C ARG A 133 1.09 -9.48 3.30
N THR A 134 0.51 -8.41 3.84
CA THR A 134 1.14 -7.62 4.89
C THR A 134 0.10 -7.12 5.89
N LYS A 135 0.53 -6.87 7.12
CA LYS A 135 -0.29 -6.30 8.17
C LYS A 135 0.06 -4.84 8.34
N ILE A 136 -0.94 -3.97 8.16
CA ILE A 136 -0.79 -2.54 8.33
C ILE A 136 -1.22 -2.14 9.74
N SER A 137 -0.35 -1.39 10.41
CA SER A 137 -0.62 -0.76 11.71
C SER A 137 -0.08 0.67 11.68
N HIS A 138 -0.96 1.62 11.35
CA HIS A 138 -0.59 3.03 11.26
C HIS A 138 -1.13 3.83 12.44
#